data_AF-A0A844M4W4-F1
#
_entry.id   AF-A0A844M4W4-F1
#
_cell.length_a   1.000
_cell.length_b   1.000
_cell.length_c   1.000
_cell.angle_alpha   90.00
_cell.angle_beta   90.00
_cell.angle_gamma   90.00
#
_symmetry.space_group_name_H-M   'P 1'
#
loop_
_entity.id
_entity.type
_entity.pdbx_description
1 polymer ?
#
loop_
_entity_poly.entity_id
_entity_poly.type
_entity_poly.pdbx_seq_one_letter_code
_entity_poly.pdbx_strand_id
1 'polypeptide(L)' 'MPVTLVQGFGYDPTYAAYKVLIQSRSGNQYFVWYDSLIQAKIGSVIVLTYEGSGPSLYFYKLINTGNGKEARISRYQKVN' A
#
# COMPACT_ATOMS: atom_id res chain seq x y z
N MET A 1 -10.60 0.01 1.24
CA MET A 1 -10.87 -0.03 -0.21
C MET A 1 -9.96 -1.04 -0.91
N PRO A 2 -10.47 -1.79 -1.91
CA PRO A 2 -9.62 -2.60 -2.78
C PRO A 2 -8.73 -1.71 -3.65
N VAL A 3 -7.44 -2.03 -3.70
CA VAL A 3 -6.43 -1.38 -4.54
C VAL A 3 -5.62 -2.47 -5.26
N THR A 4 -5.01 -2.11 -6.39
CA THR A 4 -4.15 -3.04 -7.14
C THR A 4 -2.70 -2.80 -6.78
N LEU A 5 -1.94 -3.86 -6.50
CA LEU A 5 -0.49 -3.77 -6.40
C LEU A 5 0.09 -3.66 -7.81
N VAL A 6 0.62 -2.49 -8.15
CA VAL A 6 1.20 -2.22 -9.47
C VAL A 6 2.65 -2.67 -9.52
N GLN A 7 3.42 -2.40 -8.47
CA GLN A 7 4.83 -2.75 -8.41
C GLN A 7 5.31 -2.92 -6.97
N GLY A 8 6.15 -3.93 -6.73
CA GLY A 8 6.91 -4.08 -5.49
C GLY A 8 8.34 -3.61 -5.69
N PHE A 9 8.88 -2.87 -4.73
CA PHE A 9 10.26 -2.36 -4.75
C PHE A 9 11.18 -3.06 -3.75
N GLY A 10 10.62 -3.91 -2.87
CA GLY A 10 11.38 -4.57 -1.81
C GLY A 10 11.54 -3.67 -0.59
N TYR A 11 12.57 -3.93 0.21
CA TYR A 11 12.88 -3.18 1.43
C TYR A 11 13.59 -1.87 1.08
N ASP A 12 13.05 -0.75 1.56
CA ASP A 12 13.62 0.59 1.44
C ASP A 12 14.39 0.93 2.73
N PRO A 13 15.73 0.93 2.71
CA PRO A 13 16.54 1.16 3.90
C PRO A 13 16.44 2.59 4.41
N THR A 14 16.07 3.57 3.57
CA THR A 14 15.91 4.97 3.99
C THR A 14 14.77 5.14 4.99
N TYR A 15 13.74 4.32 4.88
CA TYR A 15 12.56 4.36 5.75
C TYR A 15 12.41 3.11 6.63
N ALA A 16 13.41 2.23 6.60
CA ALA A 16 13.40 0.94 7.29
C ALA A 16 12.10 0.13 7.07
N ALA A 17 11.55 0.18 5.86
CA ALA A 17 10.21 -0.34 5.55
C ALA A 17 10.13 -0.91 4.12
N TYR A 18 9.20 -1.83 3.88
CA TYR A 18 8.91 -2.33 2.54
C TYR A 18 8.15 -1.30 1.72
N LYS A 19 8.48 -1.17 0.44
CA LYS A 19 7.89 -0.19 -0.48
C LYS A 19 7.13 -0.86 -1.63
N VAL A 20 5.93 -0.36 -1.90
CA VAL A 20 5.09 -0.75 -3.04
C VAL A 20 4.48 0.47 -3.73
N LEU A 21 4.12 0.32 -5.00
CA LEU A 21 3.22 1.20 -5.72
C LEU A 21 1.85 0.55 -5.81
N ILE A 22 0.83 1.25 -5.32
CA ILE A 22 -0.57 0.82 -5.42
C ILE A 22 -1.37 1.78 -6.30
N GLN A 23 -2.45 1.27 -6.88
CA GLN A 23 -3.41 2.06 -7.65
C GLN A 23 -4.82 1.89 -7.09
N SER A 24 -5.49 3.00 -6.81
CA SER A 24 -6.91 3.02 -6.44
C SER A 24 -7.81 2.75 -7.65
N ARG A 25 -9.09 2.47 -7.40
CA ARG A 25 -10.09 2.34 -8.48
C ARG A 25 -10.27 3.60 -9.31
N SER A 26 -9.98 4.77 -8.74
CA SER A 26 -10.03 6.06 -9.43
C SER A 26 -8.77 6.37 -10.25
N GLY A 27 -7.82 5.44 -10.35
CA GLY A 27 -6.58 5.61 -11.10
C GLY A 27 -5.48 6.40 -10.38
N ASN A 28 -5.73 6.87 -9.16
CA ASN A 28 -4.70 7.51 -8.34
C ASN A 28 -3.67 6.47 -7.91
N GLN A 29 -2.40 6.83 -8.03
CA GLN A 29 -1.28 6.00 -7.66
C GLN A 29 -0.57 6.56 -6.42
N TYR A 30 -0.12 5.63 -5.57
CA TYR A 30 0.55 5.97 -4.32
C TYR A 30 1.74 5.05 -4.10
N PHE A 31 2.90 5.63 -3.79
CA PHE A 31 3.94 4.88 -3.08
C PHE A 31 3.48 4.68 -1.64
N VAL A 32 3.67 3.47 -1.12
CA VAL A 32 3.31 3.09 0.26
C VAL A 32 4.47 2.34 0.89
N TRP A 33 4.82 2.75 2.11
CA TRP A 33 5.81 2.09 2.96
C TRP A 33 5.14 1.42 4.14
N TYR A 34 5.51 0.17 4.41
CA TYR A 34 4.89 -0.66 5.42
C TYR A 34 5.90 -1.56 6.13
N ASP A 35 5.61 -1.92 7.37
CA ASP A 35 6.58 -2.54 8.29
C ASP A 35 6.85 -4.03 8.03
N SER A 36 5.84 -4.78 7.60
CA SER A 36 5.87 -6.25 7.54
C SER A 36 5.61 -6.78 6.13
N LEU A 37 6.43 -7.72 5.64
CA LEU A 37 6.24 -8.25 4.28
C LEU A 37 4.93 -9.05 4.14
N ILE A 38 4.00 -8.55 3.32
CA ILE A 38 2.70 -9.19 3.05
C ILE A 38 2.71 -10.24 1.91
N GLN A 39 3.85 -10.44 1.23
CA GLN A 39 4.03 -11.43 0.14
C GLN A 39 2.96 -11.36 -0.96
N ALA A 40 2.64 -10.16 -1.44
CA ALA A 40 1.68 -9.93 -2.51
C ALA A 40 2.35 -9.98 -3.89
N LYS A 41 1.66 -10.55 -4.89
CA LYS A 41 2.13 -10.60 -6.29
C LYS A 41 1.76 -9.32 -7.04
N ILE A 42 2.55 -8.92 -8.04
CA ILE A 42 2.17 -7.83 -8.96
C ILE A 42 0.84 -8.18 -9.64
N GLY A 43 -0.04 -7.18 -9.75
CA GLY A 43 -1.41 -7.32 -10.27
C GLY A 43 -2.42 -7.88 -9.27
N SER A 44 -1.99 -8.32 -8.09
CA SER A 44 -2.91 -8.78 -7.05
C SER A 44 -3.76 -7.63 -6.49
N VAL A 45 -5.02 -7.94 -6.19
CA VAL A 45 -5.88 -7.05 -5.41
C VAL A 45 -5.51 -7.19 -3.94
N ILE A 46 -5.23 -6.05 -3.30
CA ILE A 46 -5.00 -5.95 -1.87
C ILE A 46 -6.01 -4.97 -1.27
N VAL A 47 -6.26 -5.07 0.03
CA VAL A 47 -7.18 -4.16 0.72
C VAL A 47 -6.36 -3.14 1.50
N LEU A 48 -6.69 -1.87 1.27
CA LEU A 48 -6.18 -0.73 2.00
C LEU A 48 -7.20 -0.26 3.03
N THR A 49 -6.81 -0.15 4.29
CA THR A 49 -7.61 0.54 5.31
C THR A 49 -7.17 2.00 5.40
N TYR A 50 -8.12 2.92 5.34
CA TYR A 50 -7.88 4.36 5.37
C TYR A 50 -8.98 5.08 6.17
N GLU A 51 -8.66 6.27 6.67
CA GLU A 51 -9.64 7.21 7.21
C GLU A 51 -9.43 8.60 6.61
N GLY A 52 -10.42 9.47 6.81
CA GLY A 52 -10.42 10.82 6.28
C GLY A 52 -10.84 10.91 4.82
N SER A 53 -10.87 12.15 4.33
CA SER A 53 -11.29 12.49 2.97
C SER A 53 -10.47 13.65 2.42
N GLY A 54 -10.38 13.73 1.08
CA GLY A 54 -9.62 14.78 0.39
C GLY A 54 -8.16 14.85 0.86
N PRO A 55 -7.67 16.03 1.31
CA PRO A 55 -6.29 16.20 1.76
C PRO A 55 -5.98 15.53 3.11
N SER A 56 -7.00 15.16 3.88
CA SER A 56 -6.84 14.49 5.19
C SER A 56 -6.92 12.96 5.09
N LEU A 57 -6.71 12.41 3.90
CA LEU A 57 -6.72 10.97 3.67
C LEU A 57 -5.50 10.33 4.32
N TYR A 58 -5.69 9.43 5.29
CA TYR A 58 -4.63 8.71 6.00
C TYR A 58 -4.72 7.20 5.78
N PHE A 59 -3.60 6.57 5.43
CA PHE A 59 -3.53 5.13 5.17
C PHE A 59 -2.96 4.39 6.39
N TYR A 60 -3.68 3.37 6.88
CA TYR A 60 -3.32 2.64 8.11
C TYR A 60 -2.65 1.30 7.85
N LYS A 61 -3.20 0.53 6.92
CA LYS A 61 -2.88 -0.90 6.79
C LYS A 61 -3.07 -1.40 5.37
N LEU A 62 -2.18 -2.30 4.95
CA LEU A 62 -2.32 -3.14 3.77
C LEU A 62 -2.65 -4.57 4.21
N ILE A 63 -3.59 -5.20 3.50
CA ILE A 63 -4.00 -6.58 3.71
C ILE A 63 -3.92 -7.31 2.37
N ASN A 64 -3.13 -8.36 2.29
CA ASN A 64 -3.12 -9.25 1.14
C ASN A 64 -4.25 -10.28 1.31
N THR A 65 -5.32 -10.13 0.54
CA THR A 65 -6.50 -11.00 0.64
C THR A 65 -6.24 -12.44 0.19
N GLY A 66 -5.16 -12.70 -0.55
CA GLY A 66 -4.80 -14.05 -0.99
C GLY A 66 -4.15 -14.91 0.09
N ASN A 67 -3.57 -14.30 1.14
CA ASN A 67 -2.90 -15.04 2.22
C ASN A 67 -3.24 -14.52 3.64
N GLY A 68 -4.07 -13.49 3.76
CA GLY A 68 -4.50 -12.89 5.04
C GLY A 68 -3.42 -12.08 5.76
N LYS A 69 -2.21 -11.92 5.19
CA LYS A 69 -1.14 -11.15 5.85
C LYS A 69 -1.43 -9.67 5.79
N GLU A 70 -1.09 -9.01 6.89
CA GLU A 70 -1.33 -7.59 7.08
C GLU A 70 -0.04 -6.86 7.44
N ALA A 71 0.03 -5.58 7.10
CA ALA A 71 1.13 -4.72 7.49
C ALA A 71 0.66 -3.30 7.76
N ARG A 72 1.24 -2.67 8.78
CA ARG A 72 0.94 -1.28 9.09
C ARG A 72 1.67 -0.38 8.10
N ILE A 73 0.98 0.65 7.65
CA ILE A 73 1.53 1.68 6.78
C ILE A 73 2.17 2.74 7.67
N SER A 74 3.45 3.02 7.42
CA SER A 74 4.20 4.08 8.08
C SER A 74 4.18 5.38 7.27
N ARG A 75 4.07 5.26 5.94
CA ARG A 75 4.12 6.40 5.02
C ARG A 75 3.43 6.11 3.71
N TYR A 76 2.91 7.15 3.07
CA TYR A 76 2.47 7.10 1.68
C TYR A 76 2.73 8.43 0.97
N GLN A 77 2.80 8.38 -0.35
CA GLN A 77 2.99 9.56 -1.20
C GLN A 77 2.21 9.37 -2.51
N LYS A 78 1.32 10.32 -2.83
CA LYS A 78 0.63 10.35 -4.12
C LYS A 78 1.64 10.68 -5.24
N VAL A 79 1.52 10.02 -6.39
CA VAL A 79 2.47 10.18 -7.52
C VAL A 79 1.84 10.72 -8.81
N ASN A 80 0.51 10.82 -8.88
CA ASN A 80 -0.22 11.45 -9.99
C ASN A 80 -1.44 12.23 -9.50
#